data_AF-A0A7L1GV25-F1
#
_entry.id   AF-A0A7L1GV25-F1
#
_cell.length_a   1.000
_cell.length_b   1.000
_cell.length_c   1.000
_cell.angle_alpha   90.00
_cell.angle_beta   90.00
_cell.angle_gamma   90.00
#
_symmetry.space_group_name_H-M   'P 1'
#
loop_
_entity.id
_entity.type
_entity.pdbx_description
1 polymer ?
#
loop_
_entity_poly.entity_id
_entity_poly.type
_entity_poly.pdbx_seq_one_letter_code
_entity_poly.pdbx_strand_id
1 'polypeptide(L)'
;DGCWDDVGDPQNYSLEGPPSPIPHAVANGAMDGALLGARLAHGALPLAELLRDYYGTGNGTERGRPPSSYRRRDFGALAAGGKLAREVEAMLGVLRAMPSTQELLQDVGQEELAAIAGRAAKDFMQLYVECPAVISRCTWGARPYRGTPTLLALPLPSVYIHHTFLPAAPCATFATCAQAMRSVQSFHQDGRGWDDIGYSFVVGSDGYLYEGRGWHWVGAHTKGYNSKGFGLAFLGDFSSSLPAADALSLVRDSFLPCAIHTGRLLPDYSLRGHRQLRPTACPGTSLFQEIQTWQGFQ
;
A
#
# COMPACT_ATOMS: atom_id res chain seq x y z
N ASP A 1 -4.14 -12.41 5.46
CA ASP A 1 -3.45 -12.06 6.72
C ASP A 1 -4.49 -11.60 7.73
N GLY A 2 -4.09 -11.06 8.87
CA GLY A 2 -5.02 -10.62 9.90
C GLY A 2 -4.30 -10.27 11.19
N CYS A 3 -5.08 -9.85 12.18
CA CYS A 3 -4.53 -9.31 13.40
C CYS A 3 -5.36 -9.62 14.63
N TRP A 4 -4.63 -9.80 15.72
CA TRP A 4 -5.19 -9.82 17.05
C TRP A 4 -5.60 -8.40 17.48
N ASP A 5 -6.66 -8.31 18.26
CA ASP A 5 -7.16 -7.08 18.87
C ASP A 5 -6.20 -6.51 19.92
N ASP A 6 -5.43 -7.37 20.58
CA ASP A 6 -4.32 -7.01 21.47
C ASP A 6 -3.15 -8.01 21.33
N VAL A 7 -1.90 -7.54 21.46
CA VAL A 7 -0.71 -8.41 21.33
C VAL A 7 -0.28 -9.00 22.67
N GLY A 8 -0.55 -8.32 23.79
CA GLY A 8 -0.24 -8.77 25.15
C GLY A 8 -1.33 -9.68 25.75
N ASP A 9 -2.58 -9.51 25.33
CA ASP A 9 -3.73 -10.33 25.75
C ASP A 9 -4.70 -10.57 24.55
N PRO A 10 -4.30 -11.39 23.57
CA PRO A 10 -5.07 -11.60 22.35
C PRO A 10 -6.40 -12.31 22.61
N GLN A 11 -7.52 -11.68 22.23
CA GLN A 11 -8.86 -12.24 22.42
C GLN A 11 -9.56 -12.54 21.08
N ASN A 12 -9.45 -11.64 20.10
CA ASN A 12 -10.09 -11.78 18.79
C ASN A 12 -9.10 -11.60 17.65
N TYR A 13 -9.12 -12.53 16.69
CA TYR A 13 -8.39 -12.39 15.44
C TYR A 13 -9.31 -11.91 14.31
N SER A 14 -8.98 -10.78 13.72
CA SER A 14 -9.68 -10.20 12.58
C SER A 14 -8.90 -10.45 11.29
N LEU A 15 -9.54 -11.07 10.30
CA LEU A 15 -8.92 -11.27 8.99
C LEU A 15 -8.83 -9.96 8.21
N GLU A 16 -7.67 -9.72 7.61
CA GLU A 16 -7.45 -8.68 6.62
C GLU A 16 -7.79 -9.24 5.25
N GLY A 17 -9.07 -9.17 4.91
CA GLY A 17 -9.60 -9.67 3.65
C GLY A 17 -9.82 -11.19 3.62
N PRO A 18 -10.00 -11.77 2.42
CA PRO A 18 -10.25 -13.20 2.27
C PRO A 18 -9.07 -14.04 2.79
N PRO A 19 -9.34 -15.21 3.40
CA PRO A 19 -8.29 -16.12 3.81
C PRO A 19 -7.48 -16.57 2.59
N SER A 20 -6.16 -16.57 2.73
CA SER A 20 -5.20 -17.03 1.72
C SER A 20 -4.31 -18.11 2.33
N PRO A 21 -4.00 -19.19 1.60
CA PRO A 21 -3.04 -20.21 2.06
C PRO A 21 -1.60 -19.68 2.11
N ILE A 22 -1.33 -18.55 1.45
CA ILE A 22 -0.01 -17.90 1.43
C ILE A 22 -0.15 -16.56 2.16
N PRO A 23 0.49 -16.38 3.32
CA PRO A 23 0.55 -15.09 4.01
C PRO A 23 1.28 -14.04 3.16
N HIS A 24 0.90 -12.77 3.29
CA HIS A 24 1.60 -11.67 2.64
C HIS A 24 3.10 -11.63 2.98
N ALA A 25 3.47 -12.04 4.19
CA ALA A 25 4.88 -12.16 4.60
C ALA A 25 5.67 -13.14 3.70
N VAL A 26 5.08 -14.27 3.32
CA VAL A 26 5.71 -15.26 2.44
C VAL A 26 5.84 -14.71 1.02
N ALA A 27 4.78 -14.07 0.51
CA ALA A 27 4.82 -13.45 -0.82
C ALA A 27 5.88 -12.34 -0.92
N ASN A 28 5.94 -11.45 0.08
CA ASN A 28 6.95 -10.40 0.15
C ASN A 28 8.37 -10.98 0.26
N GLY A 29 8.57 -11.98 1.12
CA GLY A 29 9.86 -12.67 1.26
C GLY A 29 10.31 -13.37 -0.02
N ALA A 30 9.38 -13.93 -0.81
CA ALA A 30 9.70 -14.53 -2.09
C ALA A 30 10.14 -13.48 -3.13
N MET A 31 9.49 -12.32 -3.18
CA MET A 31 9.93 -11.19 -4.02
C MET A 31 11.33 -10.71 -3.62
N ASP A 32 11.57 -10.57 -2.30
CA ASP A 32 12.87 -10.20 -1.77
C ASP A 32 13.94 -11.24 -2.17
N GLY A 33 13.63 -12.53 -2.08
CA GLY A 33 14.52 -13.61 -2.51
C GLY A 33 14.87 -13.54 -4.00
N ALA A 34 13.90 -13.24 -4.87
CA ALA A 34 14.14 -13.08 -6.30
C ALA A 34 15.08 -11.90 -6.61
N LEU A 35 14.91 -10.78 -5.90
CA LEU A 35 15.76 -9.61 -6.03
C LEU A 35 17.19 -9.86 -5.54
N LEU A 36 17.32 -10.47 -4.36
CA LEU A 36 18.62 -10.85 -3.80
C LEU A 36 19.35 -11.85 -4.70
N GLY A 37 18.64 -12.84 -5.24
CA GLY A 37 19.18 -13.80 -6.20
C GLY A 37 19.67 -13.13 -7.49
N ALA A 38 18.87 -12.21 -8.05
CA ALA A 38 19.28 -11.43 -9.22
C ALA A 38 20.54 -10.60 -8.95
N ARG A 39 20.65 -10.00 -7.76
CA ARG A 39 21.86 -9.26 -7.35
C ARG A 39 23.09 -10.16 -7.25
N LEU A 40 22.95 -11.35 -6.64
CA LEU A 40 24.06 -12.31 -6.50
C LEU A 40 24.53 -12.91 -7.83
N ALA A 41 23.66 -12.95 -8.85
CA ALA A 41 24.05 -13.41 -10.18
C ALA A 41 25.11 -12.53 -10.86
N HIS A 42 25.27 -11.27 -10.43
CA HIS A 42 26.29 -10.35 -10.94
C HIS A 42 27.64 -10.43 -10.19
N GLY A 43 27.69 -11.16 -9.07
CA GLY A 43 28.91 -11.32 -8.29
C GLY A 43 28.61 -11.74 -6.85
N ALA A 44 29.49 -12.57 -6.30
CA ALA A 44 29.38 -12.99 -4.91
C ALA A 44 29.63 -11.81 -3.95
N LEU A 45 28.77 -11.67 -2.95
CA LEU A 45 28.90 -10.70 -1.87
C LEU A 45 28.85 -11.41 -0.52
N PRO A 46 29.55 -10.92 0.52
CA PRO A 46 29.34 -11.38 1.88
C PRO A 46 27.88 -11.21 2.28
N LEU A 47 27.28 -12.25 2.89
CA LEU A 47 25.86 -12.24 3.26
C LEU A 47 25.48 -11.03 4.13
N ALA A 48 26.36 -10.65 5.08
CA ALA A 48 26.13 -9.50 5.95
C ALA A 48 26.07 -8.17 5.17
N GLU A 49 26.87 -8.03 4.11
CA GLU A 49 26.86 -6.84 3.24
C GLU A 49 25.58 -6.81 2.39
N LEU A 50 25.23 -7.94 1.78
CA LEU A 50 24.00 -8.07 1.01
C LEU A 50 22.75 -7.71 1.83
N LEU A 51 22.62 -8.28 3.02
CA LEU A 51 21.46 -8.05 3.89
C LEU A 51 21.43 -6.63 4.45
N ARG A 52 22.59 -6.07 4.84
CA ARG A 52 22.67 -4.69 5.31
C ARG A 52 22.30 -3.70 4.22
N ASP A 53 22.73 -3.92 2.99
CA ASP A 53 22.37 -3.04 1.89
C ASP A 53 20.89 -3.14 1.54
N TYR A 54 20.33 -4.35 1.56
CA TYR A 54 18.95 -4.58 1.12
C TYR A 54 17.89 -4.24 2.20
N TYR A 55 18.17 -4.56 3.46
CA TYR A 55 17.25 -4.33 4.59
C TYR A 55 17.65 -3.15 5.48
N GLY A 56 18.90 -2.68 5.40
CA GLY A 56 19.38 -1.59 6.23
C GLY A 56 18.93 -0.22 5.73
N THR A 57 18.81 0.71 6.67
CA THR A 57 18.47 2.11 6.42
C THR A 57 19.69 2.98 6.13
N GLY A 58 20.88 2.38 6.05
CA GLY A 58 22.16 3.07 5.86
C GLY A 58 22.98 2.40 4.77
N ASN A 59 23.12 3.09 3.63
CA ASN A 59 23.96 2.80 2.45
C ASN A 59 23.45 1.87 1.34
N GLY A 60 22.22 1.35 1.37
CA GLY A 60 21.72 0.50 0.27
C GLY A 60 20.34 0.83 -0.31
N THR A 61 19.53 1.68 0.36
CA THR A 61 18.55 2.48 -0.37
C THR A 61 19.32 3.59 -1.08
N GLU A 62 19.11 3.82 -2.37
CA GLU A 62 19.55 5.08 -2.99
C GLU A 62 19.15 6.22 -2.05
N ARG A 63 20.11 7.06 -1.67
CA ARG A 63 19.93 8.10 -0.64
C ARG A 63 18.63 8.87 -0.93
N GLY A 64 17.61 8.70 -0.08
CA GLY A 64 16.30 9.34 -0.24
C GLY A 64 15.16 8.51 -0.85
N ARG A 65 15.36 7.22 -1.19
CA ARG A 65 14.29 6.33 -1.66
C ARG A 65 13.72 5.44 -0.53
N PRO A 66 12.39 5.36 -0.37
CA PRO A 66 11.77 4.43 0.56
C PRO A 66 11.98 2.95 0.20
N PRO A 67 12.25 2.06 1.18
CA PRO A 67 12.55 0.65 0.92
C PRO A 67 11.44 -0.12 0.18
N SER A 68 10.17 0.08 0.53
CA SER A 68 9.05 -0.70 -0.03
C SER A 68 8.77 -0.42 -1.50
N SER A 69 8.67 0.86 -1.87
CA SER A 69 8.41 1.28 -3.24
C SER A 69 9.53 0.82 -4.16
N TYR A 70 10.78 0.91 -3.69
CA TYR A 70 11.95 0.39 -4.39
C TYR A 70 11.84 -1.11 -4.67
N ARG A 71 11.57 -1.93 -3.65
CA ARG A 71 11.48 -3.39 -3.79
C ARG A 71 10.41 -3.82 -4.79
N ARG A 72 9.20 -3.26 -4.68
CA ARG A 72 8.09 -3.60 -5.60
C ARG A 72 8.41 -3.22 -7.04
N ARG A 73 8.93 -2.00 -7.25
CA ARG A 73 9.32 -1.52 -8.57
C ARG A 73 10.42 -2.38 -9.18
N ASP A 74 11.46 -2.68 -8.42
CA ASP A 74 12.59 -3.47 -8.90
C ASP A 74 12.18 -4.92 -9.18
N PHE A 75 11.31 -5.50 -8.36
CA PHE A 75 10.71 -6.81 -8.66
C PHE A 75 9.87 -6.73 -9.93
N GLY A 76 9.07 -5.66 -10.09
CA GLY A 76 8.29 -5.40 -11.29
C GLY A 76 9.15 -5.35 -12.55
N ALA A 77 10.31 -4.70 -12.49
CA ALA A 77 11.28 -4.68 -13.59
C ALA A 77 11.87 -6.08 -13.87
N LEU A 78 12.18 -6.84 -12.82
CA LEU A 78 12.68 -8.22 -12.94
C LEU A 78 11.64 -9.14 -13.58
N ALA A 79 10.34 -8.94 -13.29
CA ALA A 79 9.21 -9.78 -13.70
C ALA A 79 8.51 -9.31 -15.00
N ALA A 80 8.94 -8.18 -15.56
CA ALA A 80 8.30 -7.51 -16.70
C ALA A 80 8.26 -8.37 -17.99
N GLY A 81 7.46 -7.92 -18.97
CA GLY A 81 7.42 -8.51 -20.31
C GLY A 81 6.93 -9.98 -20.35
N GLY A 82 6.02 -10.33 -19.44
CA GLY A 82 5.47 -11.67 -19.31
C GLY A 82 6.45 -12.70 -18.73
N LYS A 83 7.61 -12.27 -18.21
CA LYS A 83 8.61 -13.19 -17.66
C LYS A 83 8.05 -14.02 -16.51
N LEU A 84 7.34 -13.41 -15.57
CA LEU A 84 6.74 -14.16 -14.46
C LEU A 84 5.80 -15.28 -14.94
N ALA A 85 4.96 -15.00 -15.94
CA ALA A 85 4.07 -16.03 -16.51
C ALA A 85 4.86 -17.20 -17.11
N ARG A 86 5.94 -16.92 -17.86
CA ARG A 86 6.81 -17.96 -18.42
C ARG A 86 7.51 -18.80 -17.36
N GLU A 87 8.00 -18.17 -16.28
CA GLU A 87 8.64 -18.90 -15.17
C GLU A 87 7.63 -19.79 -14.43
N VAL A 88 6.41 -19.29 -14.21
CA VAL A 88 5.32 -20.08 -13.59
C VAL A 88 4.92 -21.24 -14.49
N GLU A 89 4.79 -21.01 -15.80
CA GLU A 89 4.48 -22.06 -16.78
C GLU A 89 5.56 -23.15 -16.80
N ALA A 90 6.84 -22.75 -16.82
CA ALA A 90 7.96 -23.68 -16.76
C ALA A 90 7.96 -24.51 -15.47
N MET A 91 7.70 -23.88 -14.31
CA MET A 91 7.56 -24.56 -13.03
C MET A 91 6.40 -25.56 -13.04
N LEU A 92 5.23 -25.18 -13.54
CA LEU A 92 4.08 -26.09 -13.66
C LEU A 92 4.40 -27.27 -14.59
N GLY A 93 5.16 -27.04 -15.66
CA GLY A 93 5.66 -28.10 -16.54
C GLY A 93 6.56 -29.11 -15.81
N VAL A 94 7.44 -28.65 -14.93
CA VAL A 94 8.28 -29.51 -14.08
C VAL A 94 7.41 -30.29 -13.08
N LEU A 95 6.47 -29.61 -12.39
CA LEU A 95 5.57 -30.26 -11.44
C LEU A 95 4.73 -31.36 -12.10
N ARG A 96 4.29 -31.16 -13.35
CA ARG A 96 3.55 -32.19 -14.09
C ARG A 96 4.41 -33.41 -14.44
N ALA A 97 5.72 -33.23 -14.61
CA ALA A 97 6.63 -34.32 -14.97
C ALA A 97 7.19 -35.08 -13.75
N MET A 98 7.05 -34.55 -12.54
CA MET A 98 7.58 -35.18 -11.32
C MET A 98 6.59 -36.20 -10.73
N PRO A 99 7.01 -37.46 -10.43
CA PRO A 99 6.12 -38.49 -9.92
C PRO A 99 5.34 -38.10 -8.65
N SER A 100 5.92 -37.28 -7.77
CA SER A 100 5.30 -36.84 -6.52
C SER A 100 4.19 -35.80 -6.71
N THR A 101 4.11 -35.14 -7.87
CA THR A 101 3.15 -34.07 -8.15
C THR A 101 2.39 -34.27 -9.46
N GLN A 102 2.72 -35.32 -10.21
CA GLN A 102 2.14 -35.64 -11.52
C GLN A 102 0.61 -35.76 -11.44
N GLU A 103 0.07 -36.47 -10.45
CA GLU A 103 -1.38 -36.66 -10.30
C GLU A 103 -2.17 -35.34 -10.18
N LEU A 104 -1.53 -34.27 -9.71
CA LEU A 104 -2.19 -32.96 -9.57
C LEU A 104 -2.41 -32.24 -10.91
N LEU A 105 -1.58 -32.53 -11.92
CA LEU A 105 -1.52 -31.77 -13.17
C LEU A 105 -1.60 -32.65 -14.44
N GLN A 106 -1.69 -33.97 -14.29
CA GLN A 106 -1.66 -34.92 -15.41
C GLN A 106 -2.78 -34.69 -16.43
N ASP A 107 -3.96 -34.27 -15.96
CA ASP A 107 -5.13 -34.02 -16.81
C ASP A 107 -5.16 -32.59 -17.40
N VAL A 108 -4.17 -31.76 -17.05
CA VAL A 108 -4.09 -30.36 -17.47
C VAL A 108 -3.24 -30.23 -18.73
N GLY A 109 -3.89 -29.81 -19.83
CA GLY A 109 -3.24 -29.60 -21.12
C GLY A 109 -2.21 -28.47 -21.11
N GLN A 110 -1.30 -28.43 -22.08
CA GLN A 110 -0.28 -27.38 -22.17
C GLN A 110 -0.87 -25.96 -22.31
N GLU A 111 -1.89 -25.81 -23.16
CA GLU A 111 -2.57 -24.52 -23.32
C GLU A 111 -3.27 -24.07 -22.04
N GLU A 112 -3.83 -25.02 -21.30
CA GLU A 112 -4.48 -24.75 -20.01
C GLU A 112 -3.46 -24.35 -18.94
N LEU A 113 -2.29 -25.01 -18.90
CA LEU A 113 -1.17 -24.60 -18.03
C LEU A 113 -0.71 -23.17 -18.34
N ALA A 114 -0.51 -22.83 -19.60
CA ALA A 114 -0.13 -21.48 -20.00
C ALA A 114 -1.19 -20.45 -19.59
N ALA A 115 -2.48 -20.79 -19.73
CA ALA A 115 -3.58 -19.93 -19.31
C ALA A 115 -3.63 -19.76 -17.77
N ILE A 116 -3.39 -20.83 -17.00
CA ILE A 116 -3.30 -20.79 -15.53
C ILE A 116 -2.12 -19.91 -15.11
N ALA A 117 -0.94 -20.13 -15.69
CA ALA A 117 0.26 -19.36 -15.39
C ALA A 117 0.07 -17.87 -15.72
N GLY A 118 -0.53 -17.56 -16.88
CA GLY A 118 -0.84 -16.20 -17.28
C GLY A 118 -1.77 -15.48 -16.32
N ARG A 119 -2.85 -16.16 -15.86
CA ARG A 119 -3.77 -15.59 -14.86
C ARG A 119 -3.09 -15.40 -13.51
N ALA A 120 -2.40 -16.42 -13.00
CA ALA A 120 -1.72 -16.36 -11.71
C ALA A 120 -0.65 -15.26 -11.65
N ALA A 121 0.17 -15.14 -12.71
CA ALA A 121 1.16 -14.08 -12.81
C ALA A 121 0.51 -12.70 -12.88
N LYS A 122 -0.58 -12.54 -13.64
CA LYS A 122 -1.32 -11.27 -13.69
C LYS A 122 -1.86 -10.89 -12.32
N ASP A 123 -2.55 -11.79 -11.63
CA ASP A 123 -3.15 -11.51 -10.32
C ASP A 123 -2.06 -11.18 -9.28
N PHE A 124 -0.93 -11.88 -9.32
CA PHE A 124 0.22 -11.59 -8.47
C PHE A 124 0.80 -10.21 -8.73
N MET A 125 1.05 -9.85 -10.00
CA MET A 125 1.60 -8.55 -10.37
C MET A 125 0.66 -7.43 -9.96
N GLN A 126 -0.65 -7.60 -10.16
CA GLN A 126 -1.65 -6.61 -9.75
C GLN A 126 -1.65 -6.37 -8.24
N LEU A 127 -1.63 -7.45 -7.44
CA LEU A 127 -1.71 -7.35 -5.99
C LEU A 127 -0.40 -6.88 -5.33
N TYR A 128 0.74 -7.37 -5.81
CA TYR A 128 2.03 -7.21 -5.12
C TYR A 128 2.98 -6.20 -5.78
N VAL A 129 2.72 -5.82 -7.04
CA VAL A 129 3.59 -4.89 -7.78
C VAL A 129 2.86 -3.60 -8.12
N GLU A 130 1.69 -3.68 -8.76
CA GLU A 130 0.96 -2.51 -9.24
C GLU A 130 0.24 -1.77 -8.10
N CYS A 131 -0.42 -2.51 -7.21
CA CYS A 131 -1.03 -1.93 -6.02
C CYS A 131 0.02 -1.61 -4.94
N PRO A 132 -0.11 -0.46 -4.25
CA PRO A 132 0.80 -0.09 -3.18
C PRO A 132 0.65 -1.02 -1.98
N ALA A 133 1.75 -1.23 -1.24
CA ALA A 133 1.67 -1.89 0.06
C ALA A 133 0.88 -1.01 1.04
N VAL A 134 -0.23 -1.55 1.55
CA VAL A 134 -1.02 -0.90 2.59
C VAL A 134 -0.67 -1.52 3.94
N ILE A 135 -0.10 -0.72 4.82
CA ILE A 135 0.12 -1.08 6.22
C ILE A 135 -1.23 -1.03 6.93
N SER A 136 -1.70 -2.19 7.33
CA SER A 136 -2.98 -2.35 8.00
C SER A 136 -3.00 -1.69 9.37
N ARG A 137 -4.22 -1.43 9.86
CA ARG A 137 -4.49 -0.81 11.16
C ARG A 137 -3.67 -1.41 12.31
N CYS A 138 -3.74 -2.72 12.48
CA CYS A 138 -3.01 -3.42 13.53
C CYS A 138 -1.48 -3.38 13.33
N THR A 139 -0.99 -3.43 12.08
CA THR A 139 0.45 -3.39 11.82
C THR A 139 1.05 -2.08 12.36
N TRP A 140 0.37 -0.94 12.21
CA TRP A 140 0.81 0.33 12.81
C TRP A 140 0.35 0.55 14.25
N GLY A 141 -0.33 -0.42 14.87
CA GLY A 141 -0.79 -0.36 16.27
C GLY A 141 -1.97 0.59 16.48
N ALA A 142 -2.94 0.59 15.56
CA ALA A 142 -4.16 1.37 15.69
C ALA A 142 -4.99 0.94 16.89
N ARG A 143 -5.57 1.91 17.59
CA ARG A 143 -6.70 1.67 18.50
C ARG A 143 -7.94 1.23 17.70
N PRO A 144 -8.88 0.50 18.32
CA PRO A 144 -10.14 0.13 17.68
C PRO A 144 -10.97 1.38 17.34
N TYR A 145 -11.82 1.22 16.32
CA TYR A 145 -12.88 2.17 16.01
C TYR A 145 -13.89 2.21 17.18
N ARG A 146 -14.40 3.38 17.56
CA ARG A 146 -15.42 3.53 18.60
C ARG A 146 -16.83 3.43 18.01
N GLY A 147 -17.62 2.46 18.48
CA GLY A 147 -18.97 2.23 17.96
C GLY A 147 -18.97 1.42 16.66
N THR A 148 -19.99 1.61 15.84
CA THR A 148 -20.18 0.85 14.59
C THR A 148 -19.91 1.75 13.38
N PRO A 149 -18.98 1.39 12.48
CA PRO A 149 -18.67 2.20 11.32
C PRO A 149 -19.82 2.21 10.32
N THR A 150 -20.10 3.38 9.74
CA THR A 150 -20.99 3.47 8.57
C THR A 150 -20.23 3.04 7.32
N LEU A 151 -20.87 2.20 6.49
CA LEU A 151 -20.25 1.68 5.27
C LEU A 151 -20.35 2.67 4.10
N LEU A 152 -19.31 2.70 3.26
CA LEU A 152 -19.28 3.41 1.99
C LEU A 152 -20.05 2.64 0.91
N ALA A 153 -20.72 3.38 0.02
CA ALA A 153 -21.28 2.83 -1.21
C ALA A 153 -20.25 2.97 -2.33
N LEU A 154 -19.52 1.89 -2.63
CA LEU A 154 -18.48 1.86 -3.67
C LEU A 154 -19.08 1.59 -5.07
N PRO A 155 -18.40 2.02 -6.16
CA PRO A 155 -17.20 2.86 -6.19
C PRO A 155 -17.48 4.32 -5.84
N LEU A 156 -16.50 5.02 -5.28
CA LEU A 156 -16.63 6.46 -4.98
C LEU A 156 -16.27 7.34 -6.18
N PRO A 157 -16.92 8.51 -6.34
CA PRO A 157 -16.65 9.46 -7.42
C PRO A 157 -15.55 10.48 -7.09
N SER A 158 -14.94 10.46 -5.90
CA SER A 158 -14.05 11.55 -5.48
C SER A 158 -12.88 11.11 -4.60
N VAL A 159 -11.81 11.89 -4.68
CA VAL A 159 -10.65 11.82 -3.80
C VAL A 159 -10.38 13.22 -3.24
N TYR A 160 -10.11 13.29 -1.93
CA TYR A 160 -9.79 14.52 -1.23
C TYR A 160 -8.38 14.43 -0.66
N ILE A 161 -7.51 15.35 -1.06
CA ILE A 161 -6.12 15.38 -0.62
C ILE A 161 -5.98 16.29 0.61
N HIS A 162 -5.28 15.77 1.61
CA HIS A 162 -4.99 16.40 2.88
C HIS A 162 -3.49 16.36 3.18
N HIS A 163 -3.07 17.20 4.12
CA HIS A 163 -1.91 16.94 4.95
C HIS A 163 -2.35 16.79 6.40
N THR A 164 -1.52 16.21 7.26
CA THR A 164 -1.82 16.13 8.69
C THR A 164 -1.53 17.43 9.43
N PHE A 165 -0.61 18.26 8.91
CA PHE A 165 -0.03 19.47 9.52
C PHE A 165 0.75 19.18 10.81
N LEU A 166 0.18 18.42 11.73
CA LEU A 166 0.86 17.87 12.89
C LEU A 166 0.78 16.32 12.88
N PRO A 167 1.88 15.62 13.20
CA PRO A 167 3.24 16.15 13.36
C PRO A 167 3.77 16.78 12.06
N ALA A 168 4.50 17.88 12.18
CA ALA A 168 4.92 18.70 11.03
C ALA A 168 6.07 18.08 10.24
N ALA A 169 7.05 17.49 10.95
CA ALA A 169 8.17 16.82 10.32
C ALA A 169 7.71 15.51 9.67
N PRO A 170 8.01 15.28 8.38
CA PRO A 170 7.74 13.99 7.74
C PRO A 170 8.50 12.86 8.44
N CYS A 171 7.83 11.73 8.64
CA CYS A 171 8.41 10.52 9.21
C CYS A 171 9.19 9.74 8.14
N ALA A 172 10.31 9.10 8.49
CA ALA A 172 11.22 8.48 7.52
C ALA A 172 11.45 6.97 7.75
N THR A 173 10.88 6.42 8.82
CA THR A 173 10.96 4.98 9.14
C THR A 173 9.59 4.48 9.57
N PHE A 174 9.33 3.19 9.38
CA PHE A 174 8.10 2.55 9.85
C PHE A 174 7.79 2.89 11.31
N ALA A 175 8.78 2.80 12.20
CA ALA A 175 8.58 3.10 13.62
C ALA A 175 8.11 4.55 13.87
N THR A 176 8.73 5.52 13.20
CA THR A 176 8.37 6.94 13.35
C THR A 176 7.03 7.27 12.67
N CYS A 177 6.73 6.65 11.52
CA CYS A 177 5.45 6.83 10.84
C CYS A 177 4.29 6.17 11.59
N ALA A 178 4.47 4.95 12.10
CA ALA A 178 3.47 4.29 12.93
C ALA A 178 3.20 5.07 14.23
N GLN A 179 4.24 5.64 14.86
CA GLN A 179 4.06 6.54 16.00
C GLN A 179 3.27 7.78 15.63
N ALA A 180 3.58 8.42 14.50
CA ALA A 180 2.87 9.60 14.03
C ALA A 180 1.39 9.28 13.69
N MET A 181 1.12 8.13 13.08
CA MET A 181 -0.25 7.63 12.86
C MET A 181 -1.03 7.51 14.17
N ARG A 182 -0.44 6.89 15.20
CA ARG A 182 -1.06 6.80 16.53
C ARG A 182 -1.31 8.18 17.16
N SER A 183 -0.38 9.12 17.01
CA SER A 183 -0.58 10.50 17.48
C SER A 183 -1.75 11.20 16.80
N VAL A 184 -1.88 11.05 15.47
CA VAL A 184 -3.01 11.59 14.70
C VAL A 184 -4.32 10.92 15.11
N GLN A 185 -4.32 9.60 15.30
CA GLN A 185 -5.50 8.86 15.77
C GLN A 185 -5.92 9.33 17.18
N SER A 186 -5.00 9.43 18.13
CA SER A 186 -5.28 9.90 19.49
C SER A 186 -5.83 11.32 19.49
N PHE A 187 -5.27 12.22 18.67
CA PHE A 187 -5.83 13.57 18.54
C PHE A 187 -7.26 13.56 18.00
N HIS A 188 -7.57 12.72 17.00
CA HIS A 188 -8.92 12.60 16.48
C HIS A 188 -9.90 11.96 17.48
N GLN A 189 -9.51 10.89 18.16
CA GLN A 189 -10.38 10.19 19.10
C GLN A 189 -10.54 10.93 20.43
N ASP A 190 -9.43 11.32 21.06
CA ASP A 190 -9.43 11.90 22.41
C ASP A 190 -9.56 13.42 22.35
N GLY A 191 -8.95 14.07 21.36
CA GLY A 191 -9.00 15.53 21.21
C GLY A 191 -10.27 16.04 20.51
N ARG A 192 -10.78 15.33 19.50
CA ARG A 192 -11.98 15.73 18.74
C ARG A 192 -13.23 14.90 19.01
N GLY A 193 -13.12 13.81 19.79
CA GLY A 193 -14.24 12.92 20.09
C GLY A 193 -14.71 12.12 18.88
N TRP A 194 -13.87 11.89 17.87
CA TRP A 194 -14.23 11.09 16.71
C TRP A 194 -14.10 9.60 17.01
N ASP A 195 -14.77 8.78 16.20
CA ASP A 195 -14.73 7.34 16.39
C ASP A 195 -13.38 6.72 16.07
N ASP A 196 -12.59 7.37 15.21
CA ASP A 196 -11.30 6.89 14.71
C ASP A 196 -10.57 8.02 13.98
N ILE A 197 -9.33 7.76 13.51
CA ILE A 197 -8.62 8.62 12.56
C ILE A 197 -9.54 9.06 11.42
N GLY A 198 -9.52 10.34 11.05
CA GLY A 198 -10.52 10.88 10.12
C GLY A 198 -10.30 10.51 8.65
N TYR A 199 -9.08 10.13 8.27
CA TYR A 199 -8.70 9.86 6.87
C TYR A 199 -8.99 8.41 6.48
N SER A 200 -9.23 8.17 5.19
CA SER A 200 -9.31 6.82 4.64
C SER A 200 -7.94 6.16 4.64
N PHE A 201 -6.93 6.87 4.11
CA PHE A 201 -5.54 6.44 4.08
C PHE A 201 -4.59 7.59 4.38
N VAL A 202 -3.40 7.27 4.89
CA VAL A 202 -2.35 8.25 5.20
C VAL A 202 -1.02 7.79 4.60
N VAL A 203 -0.30 8.69 3.94
CA VAL A 203 0.97 8.41 3.27
C VAL A 203 2.11 8.84 4.19
N GLY A 204 3.02 7.92 4.50
CA GLY A 204 4.28 8.22 5.19
C GLY A 204 5.42 8.46 4.20
N SER A 205 6.42 9.25 4.59
CA SER A 205 7.63 9.44 3.76
C SER A 205 8.62 8.27 3.87
N ASP A 206 8.26 7.23 4.62
CA ASP A 206 8.90 5.92 4.64
C ASP A 206 8.42 4.99 3.52
N GLY A 207 7.58 5.50 2.59
CA GLY A 207 7.14 4.81 1.37
C GLY A 207 5.98 3.86 1.55
N TYR A 208 5.29 3.95 2.67
CA TYR A 208 4.12 3.13 2.94
C TYR A 208 2.84 3.96 2.92
N LEU A 209 1.77 3.32 2.47
CA LEU A 209 0.42 3.80 2.68
C LEU A 209 -0.13 3.13 3.93
N TYR A 210 -0.67 3.91 4.85
CA TYR A 210 -1.24 3.43 6.11
C TYR A 210 -2.75 3.45 6.04
N GLU A 211 -3.37 2.35 6.41
CA GLU A 211 -4.82 2.23 6.51
C GLU A 211 -5.34 3.06 7.69
N GLY A 212 -6.17 4.06 7.39
CA GLY A 212 -6.98 4.76 8.39
C GLY A 212 -8.33 4.05 8.53
N ARG A 213 -9.40 4.72 8.09
CA ARG A 213 -10.73 4.09 7.95
C ARG A 213 -10.85 3.15 6.74
N GLY A 214 -9.82 3.13 5.90
CA GLY A 214 -9.68 2.17 4.81
C GLY A 214 -10.71 2.34 3.70
N TRP A 215 -10.97 1.24 3.00
CA TRP A 215 -11.80 1.22 1.79
C TRP A 215 -13.30 1.24 2.05
N HIS A 216 -13.73 0.80 3.23
CA HIS A 216 -15.13 0.44 3.46
C HIS A 216 -15.86 1.37 4.42
N TRP A 217 -15.15 2.15 5.24
CA TRP A 217 -15.78 2.98 6.27
C TRP A 217 -15.79 4.46 5.89
N VAL A 218 -16.91 5.12 6.17
CA VAL A 218 -17.08 6.56 5.96
C VAL A 218 -16.05 7.35 6.79
N GLY A 219 -15.40 8.31 6.14
CA GLY A 219 -14.39 9.21 6.71
C GLY A 219 -14.91 10.21 7.75
N ALA A 220 -13.99 10.98 8.32
CA ALA A 220 -14.26 12.24 9.04
C ALA A 220 -13.36 13.40 8.58
N HIS A 221 -12.76 13.27 7.38
CA HIS A 221 -11.73 14.17 6.85
C HIS A 221 -12.27 15.46 6.21
N THR A 222 -13.45 15.42 5.59
CA THR A 222 -14.05 16.53 4.83
C THR A 222 -15.54 16.66 5.12
N LYS A 223 -15.92 17.54 6.06
CA LYS A 223 -17.32 17.74 6.48
C LYS A 223 -18.24 18.00 5.27
N GLY A 224 -19.28 17.16 5.11
CA GLY A 224 -20.24 17.20 3.99
C GLY A 224 -19.89 16.30 2.80
N TYR A 225 -18.68 15.72 2.80
CA TYR A 225 -18.15 14.94 1.68
C TYR A 225 -17.56 13.58 2.10
N ASN A 226 -17.53 13.26 3.40
CA ASN A 226 -16.95 12.03 3.96
C ASN A 226 -17.47 10.71 3.34
N SER A 227 -18.73 10.68 2.88
CA SER A 227 -19.33 9.50 2.25
C SER A 227 -19.23 9.51 0.72
N LYS A 228 -18.64 10.56 0.13
CA LYS A 228 -18.60 10.80 -1.32
C LYS A 228 -17.22 10.60 -1.92
N GLY A 229 -16.20 10.36 -1.11
CA GLY A 229 -14.84 10.19 -1.60
C GLY A 229 -13.87 9.76 -0.52
N PHE A 230 -12.72 9.24 -0.95
CA PHE A 230 -11.63 8.86 -0.06
C PHE A 230 -10.83 10.08 0.38
N GLY A 231 -10.56 10.21 1.67
CA GLY A 231 -9.62 11.21 2.21
C GLY A 231 -8.22 10.63 2.30
N LEU A 232 -7.30 11.13 1.49
CA LEU A 232 -5.88 10.75 1.50
C LEU A 232 -5.07 11.87 2.15
N ALA A 233 -4.37 11.57 3.24
CA ALA A 233 -3.52 12.55 3.91
C ALA A 233 -2.04 12.24 3.73
N PHE A 234 -1.22 13.26 3.48
CA PHE A 234 0.23 13.15 3.62
C PHE A 234 0.64 13.51 5.05
N LEU A 235 1.45 12.66 5.67
CA LEU A 235 1.91 12.87 7.04
C LEU A 235 3.03 13.92 7.07
N GLY A 236 2.71 15.11 7.58
CA GLY A 236 3.61 16.26 7.63
C GLY A 236 2.90 17.60 7.41
N ASP A 237 3.68 18.68 7.46
CA ASP A 237 3.30 19.99 6.94
C ASP A 237 3.92 20.20 5.55
N PHE A 238 3.07 20.55 4.60
CA PHE A 238 3.41 20.77 3.19
C PHE A 238 2.96 22.14 2.71
N SER A 239 2.94 23.10 3.64
CA SER A 239 2.64 24.49 3.37
C SER A 239 3.73 25.15 2.52
N SER A 240 5.00 24.82 2.77
CA SER A 240 6.17 25.43 2.12
C SER A 240 7.16 24.42 1.51
N SER A 241 6.84 23.12 1.54
CA SER A 241 7.65 22.05 0.96
C SER A 241 6.74 20.97 0.39
N LEU A 242 7.26 20.19 -0.56
CA LEU A 242 6.56 19.04 -1.10
C LEU A 242 6.82 17.78 -0.25
N PRO A 243 5.88 16.82 -0.22
CA PRO A 243 6.20 15.46 0.17
C PRO A 243 7.34 14.88 -0.68
N ALA A 244 7.98 13.82 -0.18
CA ALA A 244 8.98 13.10 -0.96
C ALA A 244 8.37 12.63 -2.30
N ALA A 245 9.16 12.69 -3.38
CA ALA A 245 8.69 12.33 -4.72
C ALA A 245 8.08 10.92 -4.76
N ASP A 246 8.69 9.97 -4.04
CA ASP A 246 8.17 8.59 -3.96
C ASP A 246 6.82 8.51 -3.22
N ALA A 247 6.55 9.40 -2.25
CA ALA A 247 5.25 9.47 -1.58
C ALA A 247 4.17 10.04 -2.52
N LEU A 248 4.52 11.05 -3.34
CA LEU A 248 3.63 11.59 -4.37
C LEU A 248 3.31 10.53 -5.42
N SER A 249 4.32 9.86 -5.97
CA SER A 249 4.16 8.79 -6.95
C SER A 249 3.40 7.59 -6.39
N LEU A 250 3.60 7.23 -5.12
CA LEU A 250 2.83 6.15 -4.48
C LEU A 250 1.32 6.40 -4.55
N VAL A 251 0.89 7.65 -4.37
CA VAL A 251 -0.53 8.01 -4.50
C VAL A 251 -0.93 8.12 -5.97
N ARG A 252 -0.23 8.96 -6.74
CA ARG A 252 -0.59 9.32 -8.11
C ARG A 252 -0.54 8.13 -9.06
N ASP A 253 0.54 7.34 -8.98
CA ASP A 253 0.89 6.35 -10.00
C ASP A 253 0.57 4.91 -9.56
N SER A 254 0.32 4.66 -8.26
CA SER A 254 0.01 3.32 -7.76
C SER A 254 -1.36 3.23 -7.08
N PHE A 255 -1.63 4.07 -6.07
CA PHE A 255 -2.88 3.99 -5.30
C PHE A 255 -4.11 4.30 -6.16
N LEU A 256 -4.11 5.43 -6.88
CA LEU A 256 -5.28 5.84 -7.67
C LEU A 256 -5.61 4.84 -8.80
N PRO A 257 -4.64 4.37 -9.62
CA PRO A 257 -4.90 3.32 -10.60
C PRO A 257 -5.37 2.02 -9.96
N CYS A 258 -4.76 1.59 -8.85
CA CYS A 258 -5.20 0.40 -8.11
C CYS A 258 -6.65 0.53 -7.62
N ALA A 259 -7.04 1.70 -7.09
CA ALA A 259 -8.40 1.95 -6.64
C ALA A 259 -9.43 1.86 -7.77
N ILE A 260 -9.07 2.31 -8.98
CA ILE A 260 -9.93 2.21 -10.17
C ILE A 260 -10.05 0.75 -10.63
N HIS A 261 -8.91 0.09 -10.84
CA HIS A 261 -8.88 -1.29 -11.34
C HIS A 261 -9.60 -2.27 -10.42
N THR A 262 -9.55 -2.02 -9.11
CA THR A 262 -10.25 -2.83 -8.10
C THR A 262 -11.69 -2.41 -7.82
N GLY A 263 -12.26 -1.49 -8.62
CA GLY A 263 -13.67 -1.09 -8.53
C GLY A 263 -14.03 -0.28 -7.28
N ARG A 264 -13.05 0.38 -6.66
CA ARG A 264 -13.22 1.19 -5.44
C ARG A 264 -13.40 2.67 -5.77
N LEU A 265 -12.82 3.12 -6.88
CA LEU A 265 -12.88 4.49 -7.38
C LEU A 265 -13.40 4.50 -8.82
N LEU A 266 -14.26 5.45 -9.16
CA LEU A 266 -14.72 5.60 -10.54
C LEU A 266 -13.56 6.08 -11.45
N PRO A 267 -13.47 5.62 -12.71
CA PRO A 267 -12.42 6.06 -13.63
C PRO A 267 -12.41 7.58 -13.91
N ASP A 268 -13.57 8.23 -13.85
CA ASP A 268 -13.79 9.67 -14.06
C ASP A 268 -13.88 10.46 -12.74
N TYR A 269 -13.23 9.96 -11.68
CA TYR A 269 -13.22 10.60 -10.37
C TYR A 269 -12.75 12.06 -10.39
N SER A 270 -13.29 12.86 -9.47
CA SER A 270 -12.74 14.18 -9.17
C SER A 270 -11.69 14.12 -8.05
N LEU A 271 -10.56 14.78 -8.23
CA LEU A 271 -9.53 14.98 -7.21
C LEU A 271 -9.54 16.44 -6.76
N ARG A 272 -9.65 16.68 -5.46
CA ARG A 272 -9.68 18.03 -4.89
C ARG A 272 -8.83 18.12 -3.63
N GLY A 273 -8.20 19.26 -3.40
CA GLY A 273 -7.60 19.59 -2.11
C GLY A 273 -8.68 20.00 -1.09
N HIS A 274 -8.46 19.69 0.19
CA HIS A 274 -9.43 20.01 1.26
C HIS A 274 -9.90 21.48 1.25
N ARG A 275 -9.00 22.43 0.98
CA ARG A 275 -9.29 23.87 0.87
C ARG A 275 -10.36 24.25 -0.15
N GLN A 276 -10.59 23.42 -1.17
CA GLN A 276 -11.64 23.70 -2.18
C GLN A 276 -13.05 23.42 -1.66
N LEU A 277 -13.16 22.70 -0.53
CA LEU A 277 -14.43 22.23 0.02
C LEU A 277 -14.73 22.85 1.40
N ARG A 278 -13.71 23.29 2.13
CA ARG A 278 -13.81 23.84 3.49
C ARG A 278 -12.86 25.06 3.63
N PRO A 279 -13.17 26.02 4.53
CA PRO A 279 -12.26 27.12 4.84
C PRO A 279 -11.07 26.63 5.68
N THR A 280 -10.02 26.15 5.00
CA THR A 280 -8.81 25.60 5.62
C THR A 280 -7.59 25.81 4.72
N ALA A 281 -6.39 25.87 5.29
CA ALA A 281 -5.14 25.87 4.53
C ALA A 281 -4.74 24.47 4.02
N CYS A 282 -5.36 23.39 4.51
CA CYS A 282 -5.10 22.02 4.08
C CYS A 282 -5.35 21.85 2.55
N PRO A 283 -4.51 21.16 1.77
CA PRO A 283 -3.37 20.30 2.16
C PRO A 283 -2.01 21.01 2.28
N GLY A 284 -1.98 22.33 2.50
CA GLY A 284 -0.76 23.13 2.40
C GLY A 284 -0.52 23.64 0.98
N THR A 285 0.14 24.80 0.84
CA THR A 285 0.23 25.50 -0.44
C THR A 285 1.07 24.75 -1.47
N SER A 286 2.23 24.23 -1.08
CA SER A 286 3.09 23.46 -1.99
C SER A 286 2.41 22.18 -2.47
N LEU A 287 1.84 21.38 -1.56
CA LEU A 287 1.12 20.16 -1.95
C LEU A 287 -0.14 20.46 -2.76
N PHE A 288 -0.85 21.56 -2.47
CA PHE A 288 -2.00 21.95 -3.29
C PHE A 288 -1.60 22.32 -4.72
N GLN A 289 -0.46 22.99 -4.92
CA GLN A 289 0.05 23.31 -6.25
C GLN A 289 0.44 22.03 -7.02
N GLU A 290 1.08 21.07 -6.34
CA GLU A 290 1.45 19.79 -6.94
C GLU A 290 0.24 19.02 -7.47
N ILE A 291 -0.82 18.86 -6.66
CA ILE A 291 -1.98 18.06 -7.06
C ILE A 291 -2.79 18.66 -8.21
N GLN A 292 -2.58 19.94 -8.56
CA GLN A 292 -3.19 20.55 -9.76
C GLN A 292 -2.71 19.91 -11.05
N THR A 293 -1.55 19.26 -11.01
CA THR A 293 -0.97 18.55 -12.16
C THR A 293 -1.48 17.12 -12.30
N TRP A 294 -2.24 16.62 -11.31
CA TRP A 294 -2.68 15.22 -11.28
C TRP A 294 -3.97 15.03 -12.09
N GLN A 295 -4.14 13.81 -12.61
CA GLN A 295 -5.37 13.42 -13.29
C GLN A 295 -6.58 13.58 -12.37
N GLY A 296 -7.69 14.05 -12.94
CA GLY A 296 -8.95 14.23 -12.22
C GLY A 296 -9.01 15.50 -11.37
N PHE A 297 -7.94 16.31 -11.28
CA PHE A 297 -7.98 17.57 -10.56
C PHE A 297 -9.11 18.49 -11.10
N GLN A 298 -9.92 19.02 -10.19
CA GLN A 298 -11.01 19.98 -10.46
C GLN A 298 -10.94 21.14 -9.48
#